data_AF-A0AAU9VN38-F1
#
_entry.id   AF-A0AAU9VN38-F1
#
_cell.length_a   1.000
_cell.length_b   1.000
_cell.length_c   1.000
_cell.angle_alpha   90.00
_cell.angle_beta   90.00
_cell.angle_gamma   90.00
#
_symmetry.space_group_name_H-M   'P 1'
#
loop_
_entity.id
_entity.type
_entity.pdbx_description
1 polymer ?
#
loop_
_entity_poly.entity_id
_entity_poly.type
_entity_poly.pdbx_seq_one_letter_code
_entity_poly.pdbx_strand_id
1 'polypeptide(L)'
;MRFQSSEDESSSSSDENKKAVYHSIETGRSSPAMEAEGASVLWNRSIELHNMRYKWMVDIAVYAMKKNIIAILHHCVNSTDNAKQHRFCPPGDSSWCKWQQDQATGTSTYKGDDCLPEVFVETLKPTFVSLSDSKLLERCVRGKTQNPNESINAMVWVRVPNINTME
;
A
#
# COMPACT_ATOMS: atom_id res chain seq x y z
N MET A 1 -58.41 -27.08 13.96
CA MET A 1 -57.89 -26.42 15.18
C MET A 1 -57.80 -24.92 14.92
N ARG A 2 -58.19 -24.10 15.90
CA ARG A 2 -57.98 -22.63 15.99
C ARG A 2 -56.50 -22.23 15.81
N PHE A 3 -56.01 -21.02 15.47
CA PHE A 3 -56.51 -19.65 15.19
C PHE A 3 -55.32 -18.83 14.60
N GLN A 4 -55.60 -17.87 13.68
CA GLN A 4 -55.12 -16.45 13.51
C GLN A 4 -53.63 -16.06 13.71
N SER A 5 -52.99 -15.05 13.06
CA SER A 5 -53.32 -13.94 12.12
C SER A 5 -52.02 -13.09 11.88
N SER A 6 -51.67 -12.69 10.62
CA SER A 6 -51.55 -11.30 10.05
C SER A 6 -50.49 -10.34 10.71
N GLU A 7 -49.72 -9.43 10.06
CA GLU A 7 -49.94 -8.48 8.93
C GLU A 7 -48.61 -7.99 8.29
N ASP A 8 -48.73 -7.43 7.07
CA ASP A 8 -47.74 -6.81 6.15
C ASP A 8 -47.31 -5.36 6.58
N GLU A 9 -46.26 -4.69 6.05
CA GLU A 9 -46.28 -3.80 4.86
C GLU A 9 -44.91 -3.07 4.62
N SER A 10 -44.77 -2.41 3.46
CA SER A 10 -43.54 -2.12 2.69
C SER A 10 -43.22 -0.63 2.34
N SER A 11 -41.96 -0.37 1.91
CA SER A 11 -41.46 0.72 1.00
C SER A 11 -41.23 2.14 1.60
N SER A 12 -40.40 3.10 1.12
CA SER A 12 -39.34 3.31 0.09
C SER A 12 -38.74 4.74 0.31
N SER A 13 -37.70 5.15 -0.46
CA SER A 13 -37.38 6.54 -0.89
C SER A 13 -36.03 7.16 -0.46
N SER A 14 -35.13 7.22 -1.43
CA SER A 14 -33.90 8.02 -1.53
C SER A 14 -34.22 9.43 -2.05
N ASP A 15 -33.75 10.52 -1.44
CA ASP A 15 -33.31 11.77 -2.16
C ASP A 15 -32.91 12.99 -1.29
N GLU A 16 -33.15 13.04 0.02
CA GLU A 16 -32.93 14.30 0.78
C GLU A 16 -31.47 14.58 1.24
N ASN A 17 -30.56 13.62 1.15
CA ASN A 17 -29.31 13.67 1.94
C ASN A 17 -28.11 14.37 1.28
N LYS A 18 -28.31 15.18 0.22
CA LYS A 18 -27.21 15.78 -0.58
C LYS A 18 -27.12 17.32 -0.58
N LYS A 19 -27.99 18.07 0.10
CA LYS A 19 -28.05 19.55 -0.10
C LYS A 19 -27.93 20.48 1.10
N ALA A 20 -27.57 20.01 2.29
CA ALA A 20 -27.17 20.91 3.38
C ALA A 20 -25.64 20.92 3.56
N VAL A 21 -24.97 21.24 2.46
CA VAL A 21 -23.58 21.70 2.42
C VAL A 21 -23.51 23.03 3.18
N TYR A 22 -22.63 23.08 4.17
CA TYR A 22 -21.85 24.25 4.60
C TYR A 22 -22.57 25.62 4.60
N HIS A 23 -22.98 26.08 5.79
CA HIS A 23 -22.87 27.51 6.12
C HIS A 23 -22.74 27.74 7.64
N SER A 24 -21.51 28.13 8.05
CA SER A 24 -21.12 29.04 9.15
C SER A 24 -21.42 28.61 10.60
N ILE A 25 -20.46 28.05 11.36
CA ILE A 25 -19.25 28.64 12.01
C ILE A 25 -19.57 29.87 12.89
N GLU A 26 -19.53 29.73 14.23
CA GLU A 26 -18.50 30.36 15.10
C GLU A 26 -18.71 30.13 16.62
N THR A 27 -17.72 29.40 17.18
CA THR A 27 -17.02 29.53 18.46
C THR A 27 -17.80 29.83 19.74
N GLY A 28 -17.90 28.81 20.60
CA GLY A 28 -18.26 29.02 22.00
C GLY A 28 -17.66 28.08 23.05
N ARG A 29 -16.97 26.98 22.67
CA ARG A 29 -16.33 26.10 23.66
C ARG A 29 -15.52 24.97 23.01
N SER A 30 -14.22 25.17 22.85
CA SER A 30 -13.17 24.15 22.92
C SER A 30 -11.89 24.77 22.34
N SER A 31 -10.76 24.54 22.98
CA SER A 31 -9.47 24.99 22.44
C SER A 31 -9.26 24.29 21.08
N PRO A 32 -8.91 25.00 19.98
CA PRO A 32 -8.73 24.38 18.66
C PRO A 32 -7.79 23.17 18.64
N ALA A 33 -6.84 23.11 19.59
CA ALA A 33 -5.94 21.97 19.78
C ALA A 33 -6.61 20.71 20.37
N MET A 34 -7.67 20.87 21.18
CA MET A 34 -8.35 19.75 21.85
C MET A 34 -9.26 18.95 20.92
N GLU A 35 -9.72 19.51 19.80
CA GLU A 35 -10.55 18.79 18.84
C GLU A 35 -9.70 18.00 17.83
N ALA A 36 -8.61 18.58 17.33
CA ALA A 36 -7.74 17.91 16.37
C ALA A 36 -6.91 16.80 17.02
N GLU A 37 -6.35 17.03 18.22
CA GLU A 37 -5.63 15.98 18.95
C GLU A 37 -6.57 14.91 19.50
N GLY A 38 -7.78 15.31 19.93
CA GLY A 38 -8.82 14.36 20.34
C GLY A 38 -9.26 13.43 19.20
N ALA A 39 -9.44 13.98 17.99
CA ALA A 39 -9.79 13.19 16.81
C ALA A 39 -8.65 12.25 16.37
N SER A 40 -7.40 12.70 16.45
CA SER A 40 -6.23 11.89 16.10
C SER A 40 -6.01 10.75 17.11
N VAL A 41 -6.20 11.01 18.40
CA VAL A 41 -6.16 9.99 19.45
C VAL A 41 -7.31 9.00 19.31
N LEU A 42 -8.53 9.44 18.97
CA LEU A 42 -9.67 8.56 18.72
C LEU A 42 -9.51 7.73 17.45
N TRP A 43 -8.90 8.29 16.39
CA TRP A 43 -8.63 7.57 15.14
C TRP A 43 -7.53 6.52 15.33
N ASN A 44 -6.42 6.87 16.00
CA ASN A 44 -5.37 5.92 16.34
C ASN A 44 -5.89 4.85 17.31
N ARG A 45 -6.68 5.24 18.31
CA ARG A 45 -7.39 4.29 19.17
C ARG A 45 -8.42 3.46 18.41
N SER A 46 -9.04 3.95 17.35
CA SER A 46 -9.97 3.18 16.52
C SER A 46 -9.22 2.17 15.64
N ILE A 47 -8.07 2.55 15.10
CA ILE A 47 -7.14 1.65 14.41
C ILE A 47 -6.57 0.59 15.36
N GLU A 48 -6.32 0.94 16.63
CA GLU A 48 -5.80 0.04 17.67
C GLU A 48 -6.88 -0.83 18.35
N LEU A 49 -8.06 -0.29 18.64
CA LEU A 49 -9.18 -0.95 19.34
C LEU A 49 -10.11 -1.70 18.38
N HIS A 50 -10.38 -1.16 17.18
CA HIS A 50 -11.31 -1.75 16.23
C HIS A 50 -10.64 -2.40 15.03
N ASN A 51 -9.29 -2.34 14.95
CA ASN A 51 -8.47 -2.95 13.91
C ASN A 51 -9.06 -2.76 12.51
N MET A 52 -9.60 -1.56 12.25
CA MET A 52 -10.27 -1.20 11.00
C MET A 52 -9.24 -0.98 9.89
N ARG A 53 -8.49 -2.05 9.58
CA ARG A 53 -7.78 -2.25 8.34
C ARG A 53 -8.64 -3.17 7.52
N TYR A 54 -9.40 -2.56 6.63
CA TYR A 54 -10.01 -3.19 5.48
C TYR A 54 -9.12 -4.31 4.91
N LYS A 55 -9.42 -5.56 5.30
CA LYS A 55 -8.63 -6.75 4.95
C LYS A 55 -8.36 -6.83 3.44
N TRP A 56 -9.36 -6.46 2.64
CA TRP A 56 -9.25 -6.33 1.19
C TRP A 56 -8.11 -5.40 0.74
N MET A 57 -7.88 -4.25 1.38
CA MET A 57 -6.78 -3.34 1.01
C MET A 57 -5.41 -3.95 1.28
N VAL A 58 -5.26 -4.66 2.41
CA VAL A 58 -4.01 -5.37 2.73
C VAL A 58 -3.79 -6.51 1.73
N ASP A 59 -4.82 -7.28 1.43
CA ASP A 59 -4.76 -8.38 0.48
C ASP A 59 -4.42 -7.88 -0.95
N ILE A 60 -5.00 -6.74 -1.37
CA ILE A 60 -4.68 -6.08 -2.65
C ILE A 60 -3.20 -5.65 -2.69
N ALA A 61 -2.70 -5.01 -1.64
CA ALA A 61 -1.31 -4.56 -1.57
C ALA A 61 -0.33 -5.73 -1.59
N VAL A 62 -0.62 -6.79 -0.82
CA VAL A 62 0.19 -8.03 -0.83
C VAL A 62 0.22 -8.66 -2.21
N TYR A 63 -0.93 -8.76 -2.88
CA TYR A 63 -1.01 -9.28 -4.24
C TYR A 63 -0.15 -8.45 -5.22
N ALA A 64 -0.25 -7.13 -5.17
CA ALA A 64 0.54 -6.24 -6.02
C ALA A 64 2.05 -6.40 -5.78
N MET A 65 2.47 -6.49 -4.52
CA MET A 65 3.89 -6.70 -4.18
C MET A 65 4.40 -8.06 -4.67
N LYS A 66 3.62 -9.14 -4.53
CA LYS A 66 4.01 -10.46 -5.08
C LYS A 66 4.25 -10.38 -6.58
N LYS A 67 3.33 -9.77 -7.32
CA LYS A 67 3.45 -9.59 -8.76
C LYS A 67 4.72 -8.81 -9.11
N ASN A 68 5.00 -7.72 -8.40
CA ASN A 68 6.20 -6.91 -8.64
C ASN A 68 7.50 -7.65 -8.29
N ILE A 69 7.53 -8.44 -7.21
CA ILE A 69 8.71 -9.25 -6.85
C ILE A 69 9.03 -10.25 -7.97
N ILE A 70 8.02 -10.97 -8.47
CA ILE A 70 8.21 -11.90 -9.59
C ILE A 70 8.58 -11.15 -10.87
N ALA A 71 8.03 -9.96 -11.10
CA ALA A 71 8.40 -9.11 -12.22
C ALA A 71 9.89 -8.73 -12.19
N ILE A 72 10.44 -8.43 -11.02
CA ILE A 72 11.87 -8.12 -10.88
C ILE A 72 12.73 -9.33 -11.27
N LEU A 73 12.38 -10.55 -10.84
CA LEU A 73 13.13 -11.76 -11.23
C LEU A 73 13.20 -11.90 -12.76
N HIS A 74 12.05 -11.78 -13.43
CA HIS A 74 12.00 -11.92 -14.89
C HIS A 74 12.62 -10.72 -15.62
N HIS A 75 12.54 -9.52 -15.06
CA HIS A 75 13.15 -8.33 -15.62
C HIS A 75 14.68 -8.38 -15.56
N CYS A 76 15.24 -8.87 -14.46
CA CYS A 76 16.69 -8.91 -14.23
C CYS A 76 17.41 -10.09 -14.92
N VAL A 77 16.67 -11.01 -15.54
CA VAL A 77 17.24 -12.15 -16.26
C VAL A 77 16.93 -12.02 -17.75
N ASN A 78 17.97 -12.17 -18.57
CA ASN A 78 17.89 -12.07 -20.01
C ASN A 78 17.00 -13.18 -20.59
N SER A 79 16.21 -12.82 -21.60
CA SER A 79 15.39 -13.75 -22.38
C SER A 79 15.47 -13.36 -23.86
N THR A 80 15.41 -14.36 -24.75
CA THR A 80 15.41 -14.12 -26.21
C THR A 80 14.21 -13.28 -26.67
N ASP A 81 13.13 -13.27 -25.89
CA ASP A 81 11.90 -12.53 -26.18
C ASP A 81 11.62 -11.51 -25.07
N ASN A 82 11.66 -10.22 -25.44
CA ASN A 82 11.32 -9.10 -24.56
C ASN A 82 9.88 -9.18 -24.03
N ALA A 83 8.93 -9.68 -24.83
CA ALA A 83 7.55 -9.82 -24.38
C ALA A 83 7.41 -10.88 -23.28
N LYS A 84 8.29 -11.90 -23.27
CA LYS A 84 8.37 -12.88 -22.17
C LYS A 84 9.06 -12.29 -20.94
N GLN A 85 10.16 -11.56 -21.15
CA GLN A 85 10.94 -10.96 -20.07
C GLN A 85 10.11 -9.95 -19.27
N HIS A 86 9.41 -9.06 -19.97
CA HIS A 86 8.69 -7.94 -19.39
C HIS A 86 7.21 -8.26 -19.10
N ARG A 87 6.78 -9.52 -19.29
CA ARG A 87 5.38 -9.96 -19.15
C ARG A 87 4.76 -9.61 -17.79
N PHE A 88 5.56 -9.68 -16.73
CA PHE A 88 5.09 -9.49 -15.36
C PHE A 88 5.22 -8.05 -14.86
N CYS A 89 5.98 -7.22 -15.57
CA CYS A 89 6.14 -5.80 -15.24
C CYS A 89 4.79 -5.08 -15.27
N PRO A 90 4.62 -4.02 -14.46
CA PRO A 90 3.40 -3.22 -14.50
C PRO A 90 3.25 -2.60 -15.89
N PRO A 91 2.06 -2.65 -16.51
CA PRO A 91 1.81 -1.97 -17.78
C PRO A 91 1.59 -0.47 -17.57
N GLY A 92 1.75 0.31 -18.65
CA GLY A 92 1.42 1.73 -18.66
C GLY A 92 2.64 2.66 -18.71
N ASP A 93 2.37 3.93 -18.97
CA ASP A 93 3.34 5.03 -19.05
C ASP A 93 4.04 5.32 -17.71
N SER A 94 3.36 5.06 -16.60
CA SER A 94 3.88 5.15 -15.24
C SER A 94 4.61 3.90 -14.76
N SER A 95 4.81 2.90 -15.63
CA SER A 95 5.58 1.71 -15.30
C SER A 95 7.04 2.07 -15.00
N TRP A 96 7.67 1.35 -14.08
CA TRP A 96 9.13 1.43 -13.91
C TRP A 96 9.88 0.69 -15.04
N CYS A 97 9.20 -0.18 -15.80
CA CYS A 97 9.78 -0.92 -16.91
C CYS A 97 9.71 -0.09 -18.20
N LYS A 98 10.86 0.24 -18.77
CA LYS A 98 10.95 1.09 -19.96
C LYS A 98 10.29 0.44 -21.19
N TRP A 99 10.40 -0.88 -21.34
CA TRP A 99 9.71 -1.63 -22.40
C TRP A 99 8.18 -1.50 -22.27
N GLN A 100 7.63 -1.59 -21.06
CA GLN A 100 6.18 -1.41 -20.83
C GLN A 100 5.71 0.03 -21.09
N GLN A 101 6.54 1.02 -20.74
CA GLN A 101 6.24 2.43 -21.08
C GLN A 101 6.14 2.60 -22.59
N ASP A 102 7.13 2.11 -23.33
CA ASP A 102 7.18 2.19 -24.79
C ASP A 102 5.97 1.54 -25.46
N GLN A 103 5.54 0.37 -24.95
CA GLN A 103 4.32 -0.30 -25.41
C GLN A 103 3.05 0.54 -25.16
N ALA A 104 2.99 1.29 -24.06
CA ALA A 104 1.84 2.13 -23.72
C ALA A 104 1.81 3.45 -24.52
N THR A 105 2.98 4.04 -24.82
CA THR A 105 3.10 5.31 -25.56
C THR A 105 3.27 5.14 -27.06
N GLY A 106 3.46 3.91 -27.55
CA GLY A 106 3.72 3.62 -28.96
C GLY A 106 5.13 4.01 -29.41
N THR A 107 6.09 4.10 -28.47
CA THR A 107 7.49 4.42 -28.76
C THR A 107 8.34 3.14 -28.76
N SER A 108 9.59 3.23 -29.24
CA SER A 108 10.54 2.11 -29.23
C SER A 108 11.93 2.61 -28.87
N THR A 109 12.08 3.03 -27.62
CA THR A 109 13.30 3.64 -27.08
C THR A 109 14.10 2.70 -26.17
N TYR A 110 13.52 1.57 -25.78
CA TYR A 110 14.16 0.51 -25.03
C TYR A 110 15.31 -0.14 -25.81
N LYS A 111 16.48 -0.27 -25.17
CA LYS A 111 17.72 -0.78 -25.78
C LYS A 111 18.22 -2.11 -25.20
N GLY A 112 17.42 -2.76 -24.35
CA GLY A 112 17.86 -3.90 -23.55
C GLY A 112 18.59 -3.44 -22.30
N ASP A 113 18.27 -4.04 -21.15
CA ASP A 113 18.96 -3.79 -19.88
C ASP A 113 20.11 -4.79 -19.67
N ASP A 114 21.07 -4.42 -18.81
CA ASP A 114 22.16 -5.31 -18.37
C ASP A 114 21.60 -6.45 -17.50
N CYS A 115 21.10 -7.49 -18.16
CA CYS A 115 20.43 -8.62 -17.52
C CYS A 115 21.38 -9.79 -17.29
N LEU A 116 21.09 -10.55 -16.23
CA LEU A 116 21.81 -11.78 -15.91
C LEU A 116 21.51 -12.88 -16.94
N PRO A 117 22.46 -13.78 -17.22
CA PRO A 117 22.18 -14.96 -18.05
C PRO A 117 21.08 -15.86 -17.48
N GLU A 118 20.32 -16.52 -18.34
CA GLU A 118 19.15 -17.35 -17.98
C GLU A 118 19.47 -18.46 -16.96
N VAL A 119 20.72 -18.94 -16.93
CA VAL A 119 21.20 -19.95 -15.97
C VAL A 119 20.99 -19.54 -14.51
N PHE A 120 20.91 -18.23 -14.21
CA PHE A 120 20.71 -17.74 -12.85
C PHE A 120 19.25 -17.81 -12.37
N VAL A 121 18.26 -18.03 -13.25
CA VAL A 121 16.84 -18.07 -12.87
C VAL A 121 16.61 -19.11 -11.78
N GLU A 122 17.05 -20.35 -12.00
CA GLU A 122 16.80 -21.43 -11.04
C GLU A 122 17.56 -21.25 -9.72
N THR A 123 18.68 -20.50 -9.73
CA THR A 123 19.42 -20.15 -8.52
C THR A 123 18.71 -19.03 -7.72
N LEU A 124 18.16 -18.03 -8.40
CA LEU A 124 17.52 -16.87 -7.77
C LEU A 124 16.07 -17.12 -7.36
N LYS A 125 15.35 -17.95 -8.11
CA LYS A 125 13.93 -18.23 -7.94
C LYS A 125 13.53 -18.63 -6.52
N PRO A 126 14.25 -19.50 -5.79
CA PRO A 126 13.93 -19.80 -4.39
C PRO A 126 13.90 -18.55 -3.50
N THR A 127 14.85 -17.63 -3.69
CA THR A 127 14.91 -16.37 -2.94
C THR A 127 13.72 -15.48 -3.26
N PHE A 128 13.40 -15.30 -4.54
CA PHE A 128 12.25 -14.48 -4.96
C PHE A 128 10.91 -15.08 -4.50
N VAL A 129 10.77 -16.40 -4.54
CA VAL A 129 9.60 -17.11 -4.00
C VAL A 129 9.48 -16.86 -2.49
N SER A 130 10.59 -16.97 -1.75
CA SER A 130 10.61 -16.68 -0.31
C SER A 130 10.25 -15.22 -0.01
N LEU A 131 10.73 -14.26 -0.81
CA LEU A 131 10.39 -12.84 -0.67
C LEU A 131 8.92 -12.55 -0.99
N SER A 132 8.29 -13.39 -1.82
CA SER A 132 6.87 -13.30 -2.18
C SER A 132 5.93 -13.96 -1.16
N ASP A 133 6.42 -14.39 0.01
CA ASP A 133 5.60 -14.98 1.06
C ASP A 133 4.51 -14.00 1.56
N SER A 134 3.26 -14.45 1.62
CA SER A 134 2.14 -13.55 2.00
C SER A 134 2.31 -13.00 3.42
N LYS A 135 2.76 -13.82 4.37
CA LYS A 135 2.86 -13.41 5.78
C LYS A 135 3.97 -12.38 5.96
N LEU A 136 5.09 -12.57 5.27
CA LEU A 136 6.17 -11.57 5.19
C LEU A 136 5.63 -10.24 4.64
N LEU A 137 4.96 -10.29 3.49
CA LEU A 137 4.44 -9.11 2.81
C LEU A 137 3.34 -8.40 3.59
N GLU A 138 2.45 -9.11 4.27
CA GLU A 138 1.46 -8.52 5.17
C GLU A 138 2.12 -7.71 6.29
N ARG A 139 3.27 -8.18 6.81
CA ARG A 139 4.03 -7.43 7.84
C ARG A 139 4.66 -6.17 7.25
N CYS A 140 5.15 -6.22 6.02
CA CYS A 140 5.66 -5.06 5.29
C CYS A 140 4.56 -4.00 5.11
N VAL A 141 3.39 -4.39 4.61
CA VAL A 141 2.24 -3.48 4.41
C VAL A 141 1.78 -2.85 5.72
N ARG A 142 1.85 -3.59 6.83
CA ARG A 142 1.45 -3.10 8.14
C ARG A 142 2.49 -2.17 8.79
N GLY A 143 3.65 -1.96 8.16
CA GLY A 143 4.75 -1.17 8.70
C GLY A 143 5.46 -1.83 9.89
N LYS A 144 5.34 -3.15 10.04
CA LYS A 144 5.91 -3.90 11.19
C LYS A 144 7.35 -4.35 10.94
N THR A 145 7.96 -3.94 9.84
CA THR A 145 9.30 -4.35 9.43
C THR A 145 10.08 -3.17 8.90
N GLN A 146 10.82 -2.54 9.80
CA GLN A 146 12.23 -2.18 9.65
C GLN A 146 12.62 -1.55 10.98
N ASN A 147 13.39 -2.31 11.76
CA ASN A 147 14.11 -1.88 12.95
C ASN A 147 13.54 -0.64 13.69
N PRO A 148 12.68 -0.82 14.72
CA PRO A 148 12.24 0.30 15.55
C PRO A 148 13.40 1.16 16.07
N ASN A 149 14.57 0.54 16.32
CA ASN A 149 15.77 1.25 16.76
C ASN A 149 16.35 2.16 15.68
N GLU A 150 16.19 1.90 14.37
CA GLU A 150 16.69 2.82 13.33
C GLU A 150 15.83 4.08 13.22
N SER A 151 14.50 3.94 13.31
CA SER A 151 13.60 5.10 13.32
C SER A 151 13.79 5.97 14.58
N ILE A 152 14.02 5.34 15.73
CA ILE A 152 14.40 6.03 16.98
C ILE A 152 15.79 6.64 16.88
N ASN A 153 16.79 5.90 16.40
CA ASN A 153 18.15 6.41 16.27
C ASN A 153 18.17 7.63 15.36
N ALA A 154 17.51 7.60 14.19
CA ALA A 154 17.40 8.76 13.31
C ALA A 154 16.80 10.00 14.03
N MET A 155 15.77 9.79 14.84
CA MET A 155 15.15 10.86 15.63
C MET A 155 16.06 11.40 16.74
N VAL A 156 16.86 10.52 17.37
CA VAL A 156 17.86 10.84 18.41
C VAL A 156 19.04 11.59 17.80
N TRP A 157 19.59 11.13 16.67
CA TRP A 157 20.69 11.77 15.94
C TRP A 157 20.35 13.21 15.50
N VAL A 158 19.08 13.50 15.20
CA VAL A 158 18.62 14.86 14.86
C VAL A 158 18.50 15.76 16.10
N ARG A 159 18.26 15.17 17.28
CA ARG A 159 17.96 15.91 18.53
C ARG A 159 19.16 16.05 19.46
N VAL A 160 20.14 15.19 19.34
CA VAL A 160 21.36 15.21 20.15
C VAL A 160 22.48 15.81 19.28
N PRO A 161 22.98 17.02 19.58
CA PRO A 161 24.16 17.54 18.91
C PRO A 161 25.34 16.61 19.21
N ASN A 162 26.17 16.33 18.20
CA ASN A 162 27.44 15.62 18.41
C ASN A 162 28.30 16.47 19.35
N ILE A 163 28.29 16.14 20.64
CA ILE A 163 29.17 16.75 21.62
C ILE A 163 30.59 16.27 21.31
N ASN A 164 31.28 16.98 20.43
CA ASN A 164 32.74 16.91 20.40
C ASN A 164 33.20 17.48 21.75
N THR A 165 33.53 16.58 22.68
CA THR A 165 34.29 16.91 23.88
C THR A 165 35.60 17.52 23.41
N MET A 166 35.68 18.86 23.43
CA MET A 166 36.94 19.57 23.34
C MET A 166 37.54 19.58 24.75
N GLU A 167 38.76 19.04 24.84
CA GLU A 167 39.69 19.21 25.96
C GLU A 167 40.02 20.68 26.21
#